data_AF-A0A8D5FGA1-F1
#
_entry.id   AF-A0A8D5FGA1-F1
#
_cell.length_a   1.000
_cell.length_b   1.000
_cell.length_c   1.000
_cell.angle_alpha   90.00
_cell.angle_beta   90.00
_cell.angle_gamma   90.00
#
_symmetry.space_group_name_H-M   'P 1'
#
loop_
_entity.id
_entity.type
_entity.pdbx_description
1 polymer ?
#
loop_
_entity_poly.entity_id
_entity_poly.type
_entity_poly.pdbx_seq_one_letter_code
_entity_poly.pdbx_strand_id
1 'polypeptide(L)'
;MWFVRFLSSSIGKKLVMATTGLLLILFLCSHAAGNATIYMSRSVFQGYADELHSHPLIVIVFSLLFLAIFAAHIGVGIFLFYQNRQVSSSRYEVQTRVVKNSFASETMPYTGLFILLFLFVHIFGFTFGPEDVPISTTVKEYLGNFFYGLFYIVSFIALAIHLSHGFWSMLQTFGINHPRYNVAISKLTLIIPLFFLVLFAGIPLYFMTGLGASF
;
A
#
# COMPACT_ATOMS: atom_id res chain seq x y z
N MET A 1 11.17 -27.38 -14.72
CA MET A 1 12.16 -27.13 -13.65
C MET A 1 11.47 -27.15 -12.29
N TRP A 2 12.09 -27.70 -11.25
CA TRP A 2 11.48 -27.87 -9.92
C TRP A 2 11.00 -26.54 -9.31
N PHE A 3 11.75 -25.46 -9.54
CA PHE A 3 11.46 -24.11 -9.07
C PHE A 3 10.11 -23.57 -9.58
N VAL A 4 9.83 -23.72 -10.88
CA VAL A 4 8.54 -23.33 -11.47
C VAL A 4 7.39 -24.14 -10.87
N ARG A 5 7.61 -25.44 -10.59
CA ARG A 5 6.60 -26.28 -9.94
C ARG A 5 6.34 -25.83 -8.50
N PHE A 6 7.38 -25.44 -7.77
CA PHE A 6 7.26 -24.88 -6.42
C PHE A 6 6.48 -23.55 -6.43
N LEU A 7 6.83 -22.60 -7.31
CA LEU A 7 6.11 -21.32 -7.42
C LEU A 7 4.64 -21.50 -7.84
N SER A 8 4.33 -22.52 -8.64
CA SER A 8 2.96 -22.86 -9.03
C SER A 8 2.16 -23.58 -7.93
N SER A 9 2.80 -24.03 -6.84
CA SER A 9 2.13 -24.67 -5.71
C SER A 9 1.33 -23.66 -4.86
N SER A 10 0.40 -24.15 -4.02
CA SER A 10 -0.36 -23.30 -3.08
C SER A 10 0.57 -22.55 -2.11
N ILE A 11 1.63 -23.22 -1.65
CA ILE A 11 2.62 -22.66 -0.72
C ILE A 11 3.47 -21.59 -1.42
N GLY A 12 3.97 -21.89 -2.62
CA GLY A 12 4.78 -20.96 -3.40
C GLY A 12 4.04 -19.64 -3.69
N LYS A 13 2.76 -19.71 -4.08
CA LYS A 13 1.93 -18.51 -4.32
C LYS A 13 1.75 -17.67 -3.08
N LYS A 14 1.46 -18.29 -1.93
CA LYS A 14 1.36 -17.56 -0.66
C LYS A 14 2.68 -16.88 -0.31
N LEU A 15 3.81 -17.58 -0.50
CA LEU A 15 5.13 -17.01 -0.24
C LEU A 15 5.43 -15.79 -1.14
N VAL A 16 5.09 -15.87 -2.43
CA VAL A 16 5.21 -14.73 -3.36
C VAL A 16 4.31 -13.57 -2.91
N MET A 17 3.06 -13.86 -2.54
CA MET A 17 2.11 -12.85 -2.06
C MET A 17 2.63 -12.13 -0.79
N ALA A 18 3.14 -12.89 0.18
CA ALA A 18 3.69 -12.36 1.42
C ALA A 18 4.99 -11.57 1.18
N THR A 19 5.87 -12.06 0.32
CA THR A 19 7.16 -11.39 0.02
C THR A 19 6.94 -10.10 -0.74
N THR A 20 6.08 -10.10 -1.76
CA THR A 20 5.73 -8.87 -2.49
C THR A 20 5.03 -7.86 -1.57
N GLY A 21 4.11 -8.32 -0.71
CA GLY A 21 3.49 -7.48 0.31
C GLY A 21 4.50 -6.85 1.27
N LEU A 22 5.48 -7.62 1.76
CA LEU A 22 6.55 -7.09 2.61
C LEU A 22 7.36 -5.99 1.89
N LEU A 23 7.76 -6.24 0.65
CA LEU A 23 8.53 -5.25 -0.14
C LEU A 23 7.72 -3.97 -0.38
N LEU A 24 6.42 -4.08 -0.62
CA LEU A 24 5.53 -2.91 -0.75
C LEU A 24 5.35 -2.16 0.57
N ILE A 25 5.34 -2.84 1.72
CA ILE A 25 5.32 -2.18 3.04
C ILE A 25 6.64 -1.44 3.28
N LEU A 26 7.78 -2.04 2.94
CA LEU A 26 9.08 -1.39 3.07
C LEU A 26 9.19 -0.13 2.18
N PHE A 27 8.67 -0.21 0.96
CA PHE A 27 8.48 0.96 0.09
C PHE A 27 7.57 2.00 0.73
N LEU A 28 6.44 1.59 1.30
CA LEU A 28 5.51 2.50 1.96
C LEU A 28 6.18 3.22 3.13
N CYS A 29 7.08 2.57 3.87
CA CYS A 29 7.88 3.21 4.92
C CYS A 29 8.80 4.30 4.36
N SER A 30 9.57 4.02 3.32
CA SER A 30 10.46 5.03 2.72
C SER A 30 9.66 6.17 2.07
N HIS A 31 8.56 5.83 1.42
CA HIS A 31 7.63 6.81 0.84
C HIS A 31 7.02 7.70 1.91
N ALA A 32 6.57 7.13 3.03
CA ALA A 32 6.05 7.89 4.17
C ALA A 32 7.12 8.79 4.80
N ALA A 33 8.38 8.34 4.90
CA ALA A 33 9.48 9.14 5.42
C ALA A 33 9.74 10.37 4.53
N GLY A 34 9.78 10.20 3.21
CA GLY A 34 9.90 11.30 2.26
C GLY A 34 8.71 12.26 2.35
N ASN A 35 7.48 11.76 2.38
CA ASN A 35 6.27 12.59 2.49
C ASN A 35 6.15 13.30 3.84
N ALA A 36 6.68 12.73 4.93
CA ALA A 36 6.64 13.38 6.24
C ALA A 36 7.39 14.73 6.25
N THR A 37 8.33 14.94 5.32
CA THR A 37 9.02 16.23 5.17
C THR A 37 8.09 17.37 4.74
N ILE A 38 6.90 17.07 4.20
CA ILE A 38 5.84 18.06 3.92
C ILE A 38 5.46 18.83 5.18
N TYR A 39 5.41 18.14 6.33
CA TYR A 39 5.10 18.76 7.62
C TYR A 39 6.21 19.65 8.17
N MET A 40 7.41 19.61 7.59
CA MET A 40 8.55 20.42 8.03
C MET A 40 8.56 21.76 7.31
N SER A 41 8.70 21.74 5.98
CA SER A 41 8.52 22.92 5.12
C SER A 41 8.54 22.51 3.65
N ARG A 42 8.06 23.39 2.78
CA ARG A 42 8.16 23.24 1.33
C ARG A 42 9.59 23.08 0.83
N SER A 43 10.54 23.82 1.40
CA SER A 43 11.95 23.75 0.98
C SER A 43 12.57 22.38 1.28
N VAL A 44 12.24 21.78 2.43
CA VAL A 44 12.75 20.46 2.82
C VAL A 44 12.14 19.37 1.93
N PHE A 45 10.83 19.42 1.68
CA PHE A 45 10.17 18.47 0.78
C PHE A 45 10.68 18.58 -0.66
N GLN A 46 10.79 19.80 -1.19
CA GLN A 46 11.33 20.02 -2.53
C GLN A 46 12.78 19.55 -2.63
N GLY A 47 13.63 19.91 -1.65
CA GLY A 47 15.03 19.47 -1.64
C GLY A 47 15.18 17.95 -1.55
N TYR A 48 14.33 17.27 -0.79
CA TYR A 48 14.30 15.80 -0.78
C TYR A 48 13.94 15.21 -2.16
N ALA A 49 12.94 15.78 -2.83
CA ALA A 49 12.52 15.33 -4.15
C ALA A 49 13.61 15.58 -5.21
N ASP A 50 14.25 16.76 -5.17
CA ASP A 50 15.33 17.15 -6.08
C ASP A 50 16.55 16.23 -5.91
N GLU A 51 16.94 15.94 -4.66
CA GLU A 51 18.05 15.03 -4.36
C GLU A 51 17.76 13.60 -4.88
N LEU A 52 16.55 13.09 -4.64
CA LEU A 52 16.17 11.76 -5.13
C LEU A 52 16.22 11.71 -6.67
N HIS A 53 15.75 12.76 -7.35
CA HIS A 53 15.72 12.83 -8.81
C HIS A 53 17.07 13.21 -9.44
N SER A 54 18.02 13.70 -8.66
CA SER A 54 19.41 13.91 -9.11
C SER A 54 20.12 12.58 -9.48
N HIS A 55 19.56 11.45 -9.06
CA HIS A 55 20.04 10.10 -9.37
C HIS A 55 19.09 9.32 -10.30
N PRO A 56 18.98 9.70 -11.59
CA PRO A 56 17.96 9.18 -12.49
C PRO A 56 18.04 7.65 -12.73
N LEU A 57 19.24 7.08 -12.72
CA LEU A 57 19.42 5.63 -12.84
C LEU A 57 18.82 4.87 -11.65
N ILE A 58 18.98 5.40 -10.43
CA ILE A 58 18.39 4.81 -9.22
C ILE A 58 16.86 4.88 -9.33
N VAL A 59 16.32 6.04 -9.69
CA VAL A 59 14.87 6.24 -9.85
C VAL A 59 14.28 5.27 -10.88
N ILE A 60 14.92 5.10 -12.05
CA ILE A 60 14.44 4.19 -13.10
C ILE A 60 14.48 2.74 -12.62
N VAL A 61 15.59 2.29 -12.04
CA VAL A 61 15.75 0.91 -11.55
C VAL A 61 14.71 0.59 -10.48
N PHE A 62 14.54 1.46 -9.49
CA PHE A 62 13.53 1.26 -8.45
C PHE A 62 12.11 1.34 -9.00
N SER A 63 11.83 2.23 -9.96
CA SER A 63 10.52 2.32 -10.62
C SER A 63 10.15 1.02 -11.33
N LEU A 64 11.07 0.48 -12.15
CA LEU A 64 10.85 -0.80 -12.85
C LEU A 64 10.74 -1.98 -11.88
N LEU A 65 11.55 -1.98 -10.82
CA LEU A 65 11.49 -3.00 -9.76
C LEU A 65 10.14 -2.99 -9.05
N PHE A 66 9.67 -1.82 -8.60
CA PHE A 66 8.38 -1.72 -7.92
C PHE A 66 7.21 -1.99 -8.86
N LEU A 67 7.30 -1.61 -10.14
CA LEU A 67 6.31 -2.01 -11.14
C LEU A 67 6.21 -3.55 -11.23
N ALA A 68 7.33 -4.25 -11.28
CA ALA A 68 7.36 -5.71 -11.31
C ALA A 68 6.80 -6.34 -10.01
N ILE A 69 7.18 -5.81 -8.85
CA ILE A 69 6.67 -6.27 -7.54
C ILE A 69 5.15 -6.06 -7.47
N PHE A 70 4.67 -4.90 -7.91
CA PHE A 70 3.26 -4.52 -7.88
C PHE A 70 2.43 -5.40 -8.83
N ALA A 71 2.93 -5.64 -10.06
CA ALA A 71 2.32 -6.57 -11.00
C ALA A 71 2.26 -8.00 -10.46
N ALA A 72 3.33 -8.47 -9.81
CA ALA A 72 3.36 -9.79 -9.18
C ALA A 72 2.36 -9.87 -8.00
N HIS A 73 2.29 -8.84 -7.16
CA HIS A 73 1.38 -8.76 -6.02
C HIS A 73 -0.09 -8.84 -6.47
N ILE A 74 -0.47 -8.01 -7.46
CA ILE A 74 -1.82 -8.00 -8.03
C ILE A 74 -2.11 -9.32 -8.73
N GLY A 75 -1.21 -9.79 -9.60
CA GLY A 75 -1.42 -10.99 -10.40
C GLY A 75 -1.64 -12.23 -9.52
N VAL A 76 -0.80 -12.41 -8.50
CA VAL A 76 -0.97 -13.51 -7.53
C VAL A 76 -2.21 -13.30 -6.65
N GLY A 77 -2.49 -12.07 -6.22
CA GLY A 77 -3.69 -11.74 -5.44
C GLY A 77 -4.99 -12.06 -6.17
N ILE A 78 -5.11 -11.65 -7.43
CA ILE A 78 -6.24 -11.96 -8.31
C ILE A 78 -6.37 -13.47 -8.51
N PHE A 79 -5.25 -14.14 -8.79
CA PHE A 79 -5.24 -15.59 -8.99
C PHE A 79 -5.73 -16.34 -7.74
N LEU A 80 -5.25 -15.97 -6.55
CA LEU A 80 -5.68 -16.55 -5.28
C LEU A 80 -7.16 -16.25 -4.99
N PHE A 81 -7.64 -15.05 -5.32
CA PHE A 81 -9.06 -14.69 -5.19
C PHE A 81 -9.96 -15.61 -6.02
N TYR A 82 -9.64 -15.82 -7.31
CA TYR A 82 -10.39 -16.73 -8.16
C TYR A 82 -10.32 -18.18 -7.70
N GLN A 83 -9.16 -18.65 -7.24
CA GLN A 83 -9.04 -20.00 -6.69
C GLN A 83 -9.91 -20.19 -5.45
N ASN A 84 -9.88 -19.25 -4.50
CA ASN A 84 -10.68 -19.33 -3.29
C ASN A 84 -12.18 -19.26 -3.59
N ARG A 85 -12.60 -18.43 -4.56
CA ARG A 85 -14.01 -18.31 -4.96
C ARG A 85 -14.55 -19.61 -5.56
N GLN A 86 -13.76 -20.32 -6.38
CA GLN A 86 -14.16 -21.62 -6.93
C GLN A 86 -14.31 -22.70 -5.85
N VAL A 87 -13.45 -22.67 -4.83
CA VAL A 87 -13.53 -23.63 -3.71
C VAL A 87 -14.74 -23.35 -2.81
N SER A 88 -15.07 -22.09 -2.52
CA SER A 88 -16.24 -21.74 -1.71
C SER A 88 -17.57 -22.09 -2.39
N SER A 89 -17.63 -22.15 -3.72
CA SER A 89 -18.82 -22.67 -4.45
C SER A 89 -18.98 -24.20 -4.44
N SER A 90 -18.09 -24.94 -3.78
CA SER A 90 -18.15 -26.41 -3.70
C SER A 90 -19.23 -26.91 -2.74
N ARG A 91 -19.88 -28.03 -3.09
CA ARG A 91 -20.93 -28.70 -2.29
C ARG A 91 -20.45 -29.23 -0.93
N TYR A 92 -19.13 -29.28 -0.71
CA TYR A 92 -18.46 -29.74 0.52
C TYR A 92 -17.73 -28.59 1.23
N GLU A 93 -18.35 -27.41 1.32
CA GLU A 93 -17.79 -26.28 2.06
C GLU A 93 -17.78 -26.59 3.56
N VAL A 94 -16.59 -26.92 4.10
CA VAL A 94 -16.39 -27.00 5.55
C VAL A 94 -16.11 -25.59 6.05
N GLN A 95 -17.08 -25.00 6.76
CA GLN A 95 -16.89 -23.71 7.43
C GLN A 95 -15.91 -23.85 8.59
N THR A 96 -14.61 -23.81 8.29
CA THR A 96 -13.59 -23.61 9.32
C THR A 96 -13.61 -22.13 9.69
N ARG A 97 -14.40 -21.78 10.71
CA ARG A 97 -14.44 -20.42 11.26
C ARG A 97 -13.14 -20.13 12.00
N VAL A 98 -12.04 -19.93 11.27
CA VAL A 98 -10.79 -19.44 11.82
C VAL A 98 -10.99 -17.96 12.12
N VAL A 99 -11.39 -17.66 13.35
CA VAL A 99 -11.58 -16.29 13.85
C VAL A 99 -10.25 -15.54 13.73
N LYS A 100 -10.16 -14.58 12.78
CA LYS A 100 -9.54 -13.25 12.97
C LYS A 100 -9.67 -12.37 11.71
N ASN A 101 -10.31 -11.21 11.90
CA ASN A 101 -10.45 -10.06 11.00
C ASN A 101 -11.22 -10.29 9.68
N SER A 102 -12.47 -10.77 9.79
CA SER A 102 -13.31 -11.10 8.63
C SER A 102 -13.57 -9.90 7.72
N PHE A 103 -13.86 -8.72 8.28
CA PHE A 103 -14.16 -7.53 7.47
C PHE A 103 -13.00 -7.13 6.53
N ALA A 104 -11.78 -7.04 7.07
CA ALA A 104 -10.62 -6.68 6.25
C ALA A 104 -10.32 -7.76 5.20
N SER A 105 -10.50 -9.04 5.56
CA SER A 105 -10.34 -10.17 4.63
C SER A 105 -11.39 -10.19 3.51
N GLU A 106 -12.65 -9.95 3.85
CA GLU A 106 -13.79 -9.93 2.92
C GLU A 106 -13.70 -8.75 1.94
N THR A 107 -13.15 -7.62 2.40
CA THR A 107 -12.98 -6.41 1.59
C THR A 107 -11.66 -6.37 0.80
N MET A 108 -10.77 -7.37 0.92
CA MET A 108 -9.45 -7.38 0.25
C MET A 108 -9.49 -7.12 -1.27
N PRO A 109 -10.38 -7.77 -2.07
CA PRO A 109 -10.42 -7.53 -3.52
C PRO A 109 -10.88 -6.11 -3.85
N TYR A 110 -11.84 -5.58 -3.09
CA TYR A 110 -12.43 -4.26 -3.30
C TYR A 110 -11.46 -3.14 -2.90
N THR A 111 -10.82 -3.27 -1.74
CA THR A 111 -9.77 -2.34 -1.30
C THR A 111 -8.57 -2.38 -2.25
N GLY A 112 -8.16 -3.58 -2.70
CA GLY A 112 -7.08 -3.73 -3.68
C GLY A 112 -7.40 -3.05 -5.03
N LEU A 113 -8.62 -3.22 -5.54
CA LEU A 113 -9.06 -2.54 -6.77
C LEU A 113 -9.12 -1.02 -6.60
N PHE A 114 -9.58 -0.54 -5.46
CA PHE A 114 -9.63 0.90 -5.18
C PHE A 114 -8.21 1.50 -5.05
N ILE A 115 -7.27 0.77 -4.43
CA ILE A 115 -5.86 1.16 -4.37
C ILE A 115 -5.24 1.18 -5.76
N LEU A 116 -5.59 0.24 -6.65
CA LEU A 116 -5.13 0.27 -8.04
C LEU A 116 -5.61 1.54 -8.76
N LEU A 117 -6.89 1.92 -8.61
CA LEU A 117 -7.40 3.19 -9.13
C LEU A 117 -6.66 4.39 -8.55
N PHE A 118 -6.47 4.40 -7.22
CA PHE A 118 -5.68 5.42 -6.54
C PHE A 118 -4.27 5.55 -7.12
N LEU A 119 -3.57 4.45 -7.36
CA LEU A 119 -2.23 4.46 -7.91
C LEU A 119 -2.18 4.99 -9.34
N PHE A 120 -3.19 4.71 -10.17
CA PHE A 120 -3.29 5.35 -11.49
C PHE A 120 -3.38 6.88 -11.34
N VAL A 121 -4.29 7.38 -10.51
CA VAL A 121 -4.44 8.82 -10.28
C VAL A 121 -3.17 9.43 -9.68
N HIS A 122 -2.54 8.75 -8.74
CA HIS A 122 -1.33 9.18 -8.04
C HIS A 122 -0.11 9.27 -8.97
N ILE A 123 0.16 8.21 -9.74
CA ILE A 123 1.32 8.17 -10.65
C ILE A 123 1.12 9.19 -11.78
N PHE A 124 -0.06 9.25 -12.39
CA PHE A 124 -0.32 10.25 -13.45
C PHE A 124 -0.25 11.68 -12.93
N GLY A 125 -0.75 11.95 -11.72
CA GLY A 125 -0.73 13.29 -11.15
C GLY A 125 0.67 13.80 -10.80
N PHE A 126 1.59 12.93 -10.37
CA PHE A 126 2.89 13.35 -9.84
C PHE A 126 4.10 12.92 -10.67
N THR A 127 4.03 11.84 -11.44
CA THR A 127 5.12 11.40 -12.33
C THR A 127 4.99 12.02 -13.72
N PHE A 128 3.77 12.16 -14.22
CA PHE A 128 3.47 12.73 -15.54
C PHE A 128 2.80 14.11 -15.44
N GLY A 129 2.98 14.79 -14.30
CA GLY A 129 2.52 16.17 -14.10
C GLY A 129 3.35 17.19 -14.91
N PRO A 130 3.02 18.49 -14.82
CA PRO A 130 3.74 19.53 -15.54
C PRO A 130 5.24 19.55 -15.17
N GLU A 131 6.12 19.36 -16.16
CA GLU A 131 7.57 19.23 -15.95
C GLU A 131 8.21 20.51 -15.37
N ASP A 132 7.65 21.69 -15.68
CA ASP A 132 8.19 22.99 -15.27
C ASP A 132 7.67 23.47 -13.90
N VAL A 133 6.84 22.67 -13.22
CA VAL A 133 6.24 23.06 -11.93
C VAL A 133 6.90 22.27 -10.80
N PRO A 134 7.46 22.94 -9.76
CA PRO A 134 8.03 22.25 -8.62
C PRO A 134 7.00 21.32 -7.96
N ILE A 135 7.40 20.08 -7.67
CA ILE A 135 6.50 19.05 -7.11
C ILE A 135 5.83 19.51 -5.80
N SER A 136 6.51 20.34 -5.01
CA SER A 136 5.93 20.96 -3.82
C SER A 136 4.69 21.81 -4.11
N THR A 137 4.66 22.53 -5.24
CA THR A 137 3.49 23.29 -5.70
C THR A 137 2.36 22.34 -6.07
N THR A 138 2.66 21.34 -6.91
CA THR A 138 1.67 20.36 -7.41
C THR A 138 1.00 19.61 -6.26
N VAL A 139 1.78 19.16 -5.28
CA VAL A 139 1.26 18.48 -4.08
C VAL A 139 0.33 19.39 -3.28
N LYS A 140 0.71 20.67 -3.05
CA LYS A 140 -0.13 21.63 -2.32
C LYS A 140 -1.45 21.89 -3.05
N GLU A 141 -1.40 22.11 -4.36
CA GLU A 141 -2.58 22.42 -5.16
C GLU A 141 -3.55 21.24 -5.25
N TYR A 142 -3.03 20.05 -5.56
CA TYR A 142 -3.87 18.86 -5.72
C TYR A 142 -4.45 18.41 -4.38
N LEU A 143 -3.64 18.33 -3.32
CA LEU A 143 -4.12 17.84 -2.03
C LEU A 143 -4.88 18.91 -1.23
N GLY A 144 -4.73 20.19 -1.56
CA GLY A 144 -5.57 21.27 -1.05
C GLY A 144 -6.93 21.39 -1.73
N ASN A 145 -7.09 20.84 -2.94
CA ASN A 145 -8.38 20.78 -3.61
C ASN A 145 -9.32 19.82 -2.87
N PHE A 146 -10.55 20.27 -2.58
CA PHE A 146 -11.49 19.51 -1.73
C PHE A 146 -11.79 18.10 -2.26
N PHE A 147 -12.14 17.96 -3.53
CA PHE A 147 -12.53 16.66 -4.09
C PHE A 147 -11.34 15.74 -4.28
N TYR A 148 -10.21 16.28 -4.73
CA TYR A 148 -8.99 15.50 -4.95
C TYR A 148 -8.38 15.06 -3.61
N GLY A 149 -8.32 15.95 -2.62
CA GLY A 149 -7.92 15.63 -1.25
C GLY A 149 -8.83 14.61 -0.56
N LEU A 150 -10.16 14.75 -0.71
CA LEU A 150 -11.12 13.77 -0.20
C LEU A 150 -10.94 12.38 -0.84
N PHE A 151 -10.71 12.32 -2.15
CA PHE A 151 -10.38 11.08 -2.84
C PHE A 151 -9.15 10.41 -2.20
N TYR A 152 -8.08 11.17 -1.96
CA TYR A 152 -6.86 10.66 -1.31
C TYR A 152 -7.13 10.14 0.10
N ILE A 153 -7.90 10.86 0.91
CA ILE A 153 -8.26 10.42 2.28
C ILE A 153 -8.99 9.06 2.22
N VAL A 154 -9.97 8.91 1.32
CA VAL A 154 -10.69 7.63 1.14
C VAL A 154 -9.74 6.53 0.66
N SER A 155 -8.81 6.84 -0.25
CA SER A 155 -7.80 5.89 -0.72
C SER A 155 -6.87 5.43 0.41
N PHE A 156 -6.47 6.32 1.31
CA PHE A 156 -5.65 5.94 2.47
C PHE A 156 -6.43 5.10 3.48
N ILE A 157 -7.73 5.32 3.64
CA ILE A 157 -8.60 4.44 4.45
C ILE A 157 -8.65 3.04 3.83
N ALA A 158 -8.87 2.95 2.50
CA ALA A 158 -8.85 1.67 1.79
C ALA A 158 -7.50 0.95 1.92
N LEU A 159 -6.39 1.70 1.79
CA LEU A 159 -5.03 1.21 2.01
C LEU A 159 -4.84 0.69 3.44
N ALA A 160 -5.34 1.39 4.45
CA ALA A 160 -5.22 0.96 5.84
C ALA A 160 -5.99 -0.35 6.10
N ILE A 161 -7.20 -0.49 5.54
CA ILE A 161 -7.96 -1.75 5.63
C ILE A 161 -7.19 -2.87 4.93
N HIS A 162 -6.71 -2.64 3.71
CA HIS A 162 -5.93 -3.62 2.94
C HIS A 162 -4.66 -4.06 3.68
N LEU A 163 -3.92 -3.10 4.23
CA LEU A 163 -2.69 -3.33 4.97
C LEU A 163 -2.93 -4.09 6.28
N SER A 164 -4.06 -3.83 6.97
CA SER A 164 -4.39 -4.52 8.22
C SER A 164 -4.50 -6.03 8.06
N HIS A 165 -5.15 -6.48 6.98
CA HIS A 165 -5.24 -7.90 6.64
C HIS A 165 -3.94 -8.42 6.01
N GLY A 166 -3.37 -7.67 5.07
CA GLY A 166 -2.13 -8.03 4.39
C GLY A 166 -0.98 -8.30 5.36
N PHE A 167 -0.80 -7.44 6.37
CA PHE A 167 0.24 -7.59 7.39
C PHE A 167 0.03 -8.85 8.24
N TRP A 168 -1.19 -9.12 8.70
CA TRP A 168 -1.51 -10.34 9.44
C TRP A 168 -1.23 -11.61 8.61
N SER A 169 -1.75 -11.64 7.38
CA SER A 169 -1.63 -12.77 6.45
C SER A 169 -0.18 -13.05 6.05
N MET A 170 0.61 -11.99 5.86
CA MET A 170 2.05 -12.07 5.62
C MET A 170 2.78 -12.76 6.79
N LEU A 171 2.53 -12.33 8.02
CA LEU A 171 3.15 -12.95 9.21
C LEU A 171 2.72 -14.41 9.41
N GLN A 172 1.48 -14.76 9.03
CA GLN A 172 1.04 -16.16 9.01
C GLN A 172 1.82 -16.98 7.99
N THR A 173 2.02 -16.43 6.80
CA THR A 173 2.73 -17.11 5.70
C THR A 173 4.19 -17.35 6.03
N PHE A 174 4.86 -16.41 6.69
CA PHE A 174 6.24 -16.59 7.16
C PHE A 174 6.36 -17.45 8.42
N GLY A 175 5.26 -17.98 8.94
CA GLY A 175 5.27 -18.81 10.16
C GLY A 175 5.62 -18.04 11.42
N ILE A 176 5.56 -16.71 11.38
CA ILE A 176 5.91 -15.88 12.53
C ILE A 176 4.84 -16.03 13.61
N ASN A 177 3.56 -16.23 13.30
CA ASN A 177 2.50 -16.29 14.32
C ASN A 177 2.67 -17.44 15.33
N HIS A 178 2.56 -17.11 16.63
CA HIS A 178 2.63 -18.07 17.74
C HIS A 178 1.73 -17.61 18.90
N PRO A 179 1.04 -18.52 19.63
CA PRO A 179 0.11 -18.17 20.71
C PRO A 179 0.68 -17.18 21.74
N ARG A 180 1.98 -17.30 22.07
CA ARG A 180 2.69 -16.43 23.03
C ARG A 180 2.63 -14.94 22.67
N TYR A 181 2.68 -14.58 21.39
CA TYR A 181 2.77 -13.18 20.96
C TYR A 181 1.75 -12.80 19.88
N ASN A 182 0.82 -13.69 19.53
CA ASN A 182 -0.32 -13.41 18.64
C ASN A 182 -1.20 -12.24 19.13
N VAL A 183 -1.24 -11.99 20.44
CA VAL A 183 -1.93 -10.81 21.01
C VAL A 183 -1.20 -9.53 20.63
N ALA A 184 0.14 -9.50 20.76
CA ALA A 184 0.95 -8.35 20.35
C ALA A 184 0.87 -8.14 18.83
N ILE A 185 1.00 -9.20 18.03
CA ILE A 185 0.87 -9.13 16.57
C ILE A 185 -0.50 -8.56 16.18
N SER A 186 -1.59 -8.97 16.83
CA SER A 186 -2.92 -8.42 16.53
C SER A 186 -3.08 -6.93 16.86
N LYS A 187 -2.26 -6.37 17.76
CA LYS A 187 -2.21 -4.92 17.96
C LYS A 187 -1.44 -4.25 16.82
N LEU A 188 -0.33 -4.84 16.38
CA LEU A 188 0.47 -4.32 15.27
C LEU A 188 -0.31 -4.27 13.94
N THR A 189 -1.22 -5.23 13.71
CA THR A 189 -2.13 -5.21 12.54
C THR A 189 -3.12 -4.06 12.55
N LEU A 190 -3.26 -3.33 13.65
CA LEU A 190 -4.05 -2.11 13.75
C LEU A 190 -3.17 -0.87 13.80
N ILE A 191 -2.10 -0.90 14.59
CA ILE A 191 -1.19 0.23 14.78
C ILE A 191 -0.48 0.62 13.48
N ILE A 192 0.06 -0.35 12.74
CA ILE A 192 0.82 -0.07 11.52
C ILE A 192 -0.07 0.59 10.44
N PRO A 193 -1.25 0.05 10.10
CA PRO A 193 -2.15 0.73 9.17
C PRO A 193 -2.64 2.09 9.67
N LEU A 194 -2.93 2.22 10.97
CA LEU A 194 -3.36 3.49 11.54
C LEU A 194 -2.26 4.56 11.44
N PHE A 195 -1.00 4.19 11.67
CA PHE A 195 0.13 5.09 11.49
C PHE A 195 0.18 5.66 10.06
N PHE A 196 0.13 4.79 9.05
CA PHE A 196 0.13 5.23 7.65
C PHE A 196 -1.12 6.04 7.30
N LEU A 197 -2.29 5.66 7.82
CA LEU A 197 -3.52 6.42 7.60
C LEU A 197 -3.39 7.84 8.15
N VAL A 198 -2.96 7.99 9.40
CA VAL A 198 -2.81 9.30 10.04
C VAL A 198 -1.78 10.16 9.30
N LEU A 199 -0.63 9.58 8.96
CA LEU A 199 0.43 10.29 8.24
C LEU A 199 -0.05 10.73 6.84
N PHE A 200 -0.60 9.82 6.03
CA PHE A 200 -0.94 10.15 4.65
C PHE A 200 -2.25 10.95 4.54
N ALA A 201 -3.31 10.58 5.26
CA ALA A 201 -4.56 11.34 5.25
C ALA A 201 -4.43 12.69 5.96
N GLY A 202 -3.46 12.82 6.86
CA GLY A 202 -3.10 14.09 7.46
C GLY A 202 -2.59 15.12 6.44
N ILE A 203 -2.00 14.71 5.30
CA ILE A 203 -1.43 15.64 4.31
C ILE A 203 -2.54 16.41 3.57
N PRO A 204 -3.55 15.77 2.95
CA PRO A 204 -4.69 16.50 2.40
C PRO A 204 -5.40 17.36 3.44
N LEU A 205 -5.62 16.84 4.65
CA LEU A 205 -6.24 17.61 5.74
C LEU A 205 -5.42 18.85 6.09
N TYR A 206 -4.09 18.73 6.16
CA TYR A 206 -3.17 19.84 6.43
C TYR A 206 -3.33 20.97 5.41
N PHE A 207 -3.48 20.66 4.11
CA PHE A 207 -3.71 21.67 3.09
C PHE A 207 -5.15 22.18 3.03
N MET A 208 -6.15 21.29 3.06
CA MET A 208 -7.57 21.65 2.96
C MET A 208 -8.08 22.51 4.12
N THR A 209 -7.52 22.33 5.31
CA THR A 209 -7.90 23.11 6.51
C THR A 209 -7.14 24.44 6.65
N GLY A 210 -6.17 24.71 5.78
CA GLY A 210 -5.34 25.90 5.84
C GLY A 210 -4.20 25.85 6.87
N LEU A 211 -4.02 24.75 7.60
CA LEU A 211 -2.86 24.55 8.49
C LEU A 211 -1.52 24.63 7.71
N GLY A 212 -1.55 24.25 6.43
CA GLY A 212 -0.45 24.40 5.48
C GLY A 212 -0.44 25.69 4.67
N ALA A 213 -1.05 26.77 5.16
CA ALA A 213 -1.05 28.05 4.44
C ALA A 213 0.37 28.56 4.14
N SER A 214 1.29 28.39 5.09
CA SER A 214 2.70 28.79 4.99
C SER A 214 3.59 27.77 4.25
N PHE A 215 3.02 26.69 3.71
CA PHE A 215 3.75 25.73 2.89
C PHE A 215 4.16 26.34 1.55
#